data_AF-A0A6N9QJD8-F1
#
_entry.id   AF-A0A6N9QJD8-F1
#
_cell.length_a   1.000
_cell.length_b   1.000
_cell.length_c   1.000
_cell.angle_alpha   90.00
_cell.angle_beta   90.00
_cell.angle_gamma   90.00
#
_symmetry.space_group_name_H-M   'P 1'
#
loop_
_entity.id
_entity.type
_entity.pdbx_description
1 polymer ?
#
loop_
_entity_poly.entity_id
_entity_poly.type
_entity_poly.pdbx_seq_one_letter_code
_entity_poly.pdbx_strand_id
1 'polypeptide(L)' 'MQRIRTIDKAYDELKAKDPETAISRHLVRQMVKQGVVPSLPSGNKRLVDVDVLEERIRKIVTGGTIE' A
#
# COMPACT_ATOMS: atom_id res chain seq x y z
N MET A 1 6.21 -13.61 3.34
CA MET A 1 5.11 -14.43 2.79
C MET A 1 4.13 -13.47 2.16
N GLN A 2 3.97 -13.48 0.83
CA GLN A 2 3.19 -12.47 0.11
C GLN A 2 1.73 -12.46 0.56
N ARG A 3 1.27 -11.34 1.13
CA ARG A 3 -0.13 -11.15 1.53
C ARG A 3 -0.85 -10.39 0.42
N ILE A 4 -1.33 -11.11 -0.59
CA ILE A 4 -2.17 -10.50 -1.63
C ILE A 4 -3.57 -10.24 -1.06
N ARG A 5 -3.98 -8.98 -1.07
CA ARG A 5 -5.29 -8.50 -0.57
C ARG A 5 -5.90 -7.51 -1.54
N THR A 6 -7.19 -7.22 -1.35
CA THR A 6 -7.81 -6.08 -2.04
C THR A 6 -7.30 -4.77 -1.46
N ILE A 7 -7.36 -3.70 -2.25
CA ILE A 7 -6.93 -2.34 -1.83
C ILE A 7 -7.50 -1.95 -0.47
N ASP A 8 -8.80 -2.17 -0.24
CA ASP A 8 -9.44 -1.86 1.05
C ASP A 8 -8.89 -2.70 2.21
N LYS A 9 -8.72 -4.01 2.04
CA LYS A 9 -8.15 -4.86 3.09
C LYS A 9 -6.68 -4.55 3.35
N ALA A 10 -5.93 -4.22 2.30
CA ALA A 10 -4.53 -3.85 2.42
C ALA A 10 -4.37 -2.58 3.25
N TYR A 11 -5.21 -1.57 2.98
CA TYR A 11 -5.25 -0.35 3.76
C TYR A 11 -5.65 -0.59 5.22
N ASP A 12 -6.65 -1.45 5.45
CA ASP A 12 -7.11 -1.78 6.80
C ASP A 12 -6.02 -2.49 7.62
N GLU A 13 -5.34 -3.50 7.04
CA GLU A 13 -4.21 -4.17 7.69
C GLU A 13 -3.04 -3.21 7.95
N LEU A 14 -2.72 -2.34 6.98
CA LEU A 14 -1.67 -1.32 7.16
C LEU A 14 -2.00 -0.36 8.30
N LYS A 15 -3.23 0.11 8.37
CA LYS A 15 -3.67 1.02 9.44
C LYS A 15 -3.74 0.34 10.80
N ALA A 16 -4.05 -0.96 10.83
CA ALA A 16 -4.06 -1.75 12.05
C ALA A 16 -2.64 -2.05 12.57
N LYS A 17 -1.68 -2.27 11.68
CA LYS A 17 -0.27 -2.49 12.04
C LYS A 17 0.45 -1.18 12.38
N ASP A 18 0.26 -0.16 11.55
CA ASP A 18 1.00 1.11 11.57
C ASP A 18 0.04 2.30 11.46
N PRO A 19 -0.62 2.68 12.56
CA PRO A 19 -1.54 3.82 12.59
C PRO A 19 -0.84 5.18 12.38
N GLU A 20 0.48 5.24 12.60
CA GLU A 20 1.32 6.43 12.38
C GLU A 20 1.56 6.73 10.91
N THR A 21 1.33 5.75 10.05
CA THR A 21 1.44 5.94 8.62
C THR A 21 0.26 6.80 8.15
N ALA A 22 0.50 8.10 7.97
CA ALA A 22 -0.47 9.12 7.55
C ALA A 22 -0.93 8.98 6.09
N ILE A 23 -1.23 7.75 5.66
CA ILE A 23 -1.76 7.45 4.34
C ILE A 23 -3.28 7.41 4.38
N SER A 24 -3.90 7.91 3.31
CA SER A 24 -5.34 7.81 3.08
C SER A 24 -5.64 6.74 2.04
N ARG A 25 -6.85 6.15 2.09
CA ARG A 25 -7.36 5.24 1.02
C ARG A 25 -7.21 5.84 -0.38
N HIS A 26 -7.40 7.16 -0.50
CA HIS A 26 -7.22 7.91 -1.73
C HIS A 26 -5.78 7.81 -2.26
N LEU A 27 -4.78 7.96 -1.39
CA LEU A 27 -3.37 7.89 -1.75
C LEU A 27 -3.02 6.49 -2.26
N VAL A 28 -3.45 5.43 -1.55
CA VAL A 28 -3.24 4.03 -1.99
C VAL A 28 -3.86 3.80 -3.36
N ARG A 29 -5.10 4.25 -3.57
CA ARG A 29 -5.78 4.13 -4.87
C ARG A 29 -5.06 4.90 -5.98
N GLN A 30 -4.51 6.06 -5.66
CA GLN A 30 -3.73 6.88 -6.58
C GLN A 30 -2.39 6.21 -6.92
N MET A 31 -1.66 5.67 -5.93
CA MET A 31 -0.42 4.93 -6.15
C MET A 31 -0.62 3.71 -7.04
N VAL A 32 -1.71 2.97 -6.83
CA VAL A 32 -2.10 1.85 -7.69
C VAL A 32 -2.45 2.31 -9.10
N LYS A 33 -3.13 3.45 -9.25
CA LYS A 33 -3.42 4.04 -10.57
C LYS A 33 -2.16 4.54 -11.29
N GLN A 34 -1.22 5.12 -10.55
CA GLN A 34 0.04 5.63 -11.07
C GLN A 34 1.05 4.51 -11.39
N GLY A 35 0.79 3.27 -10.97
CA GLY A 35 1.69 2.14 -11.16
C GLY A 35 2.87 2.11 -10.18
N VAL A 36 2.85 2.94 -9.14
CA VAL A 36 3.86 2.94 -8.07
C VAL A 36 3.80 1.65 -7.25
N VAL A 37 2.57 1.14 -7.04
CA VAL A 37 2.32 -0.13 -6.37
C VAL A 37 1.82 -1.13 -7.40
N PRO A 38 2.52 -2.26 -7.59
CA PRO A 38 2.08 -3.29 -8.52
C PRO A 38 0.74 -3.87 -8.05
N SER A 39 -0.27 -3.75 -8.90
CA SER A 39 -1.59 -4.33 -8.67
C SER A 39 -1.95 -5.26 -9.80
N LEU A 40 -2.50 -6.42 -9.45
CA LEU A 40 -3.01 -7.38 -10.42
C LEU A 40 -4.52 -7.17 -10.59
N PRO A 41 -5.01 -6.98 -11.83
CA PRO A 41 -6.44 -7.01 -12.09
C PRO A 41 -6.95 -8.45 -11.89
N SER A 42 -8.00 -8.60 -11.08
CA SER A 42 -8.71 -9.86 -10.85
C SER A 42 -10.20 -9.62 -11.11
N GLY A 43 -10.58 -9.71 -12.38
CA GLY A 43 -11.93 -9.33 -12.85
C GLY A 43 -12.22 -7.85 -12.57
N ASN A 44 -13.27 -7.58 -11.79
CA ASN A 44 -13.65 -6.22 -11.37
C ASN A 44 -12.84 -5.67 -10.18
N LYS A 45 -12.02 -6.49 -9.53
CA LYS A 45 -11.25 -6.11 -8.33
C LYS A 45 -9.78 -5.93 -8.68
N ARG A 46 -9.10 -5.06 -7.94
CA ARG A 46 -7.64 -4.94 -7.96
C ARG A 46 -7.05 -5.60 -6.73
N LEU A 47 -6.22 -6.59 -6.96
CA LEU A 47 -5.40 -7.24 -5.96
C LEU A 47 -4.09 -6.47 -5.84
N VAL A 48 -3.71 -6.15 -4.61
CA VAL A 48 -2.46 -5.50 -4.28
C VAL A 48 -1.73 -6.38 -3.28
N ASP A 49 -0.41 -6.44 -3.39
CA ASP A 49 0.40 -7.09 -2.38
C ASP A 49 0.57 -6.12 -1.20
N VAL A 50 0.11 -6.51 -0.02
CA VAL A 50 0.22 -5.69 1.20
C VAL A 50 1.68 -5.47 1.55
N ASP A 51 2.53 -6.47 1.33
CA ASP A 51 3.95 -6.43 1.64
C ASP A 51 4.67 -5.36 0.79
N VAL A 52 4.38 -5.34 -0.52
CA VAL A 52 4.95 -4.35 -1.44
C VAL A 52 4.39 -2.95 -1.19
N LEU A 53 3.10 -2.87 -0.86
CA LEU A 53 2.46 -1.59 -0.51
C LEU A 53 3.11 -1.01 0.76
N GLU A 54 3.25 -1.82 1.81
CA GLU A 54 3.92 -1.47 3.07
C GLU A 54 5.37 -1.04 2.82
N GLU A 55 6.14 -1.79 2.04
CA GLU A 55 7.51 -1.45 1.68
C GLU A 55 7.58 -0.11 0.94
N ARG A 56 6.68 0.15 -0.03
CA ARG A 56 6.69 1.42 -0.77
C ARG A 56 6.31 2.61 0.07
N ILE A 57 5.32 2.46 0.93
CA ILE A 57 4.95 3.53 1.86
C ILE A 57 6.11 3.80 2.82
N ARG A 58 6.70 2.75 3.39
CA ARG A 58 7.87 2.88 4.27
C ARG A 58 9.04 3.56 3.55
N LYS A 59 9.34 3.22 2.30
CA LYS A 59 10.37 3.92 1.51
C LYS A 59 10.09 5.41 1.35
N ILE A 60 8.83 5.81 1.18
CA ILE A 60 8.45 7.21 1.02
C ILE A 60 8.57 7.96 2.36
N VAL A 61 8.19 7.34 3.47
CA VAL A 61 8.22 7.96 4.81
C VAL A 61 9.63 7.98 5.40
N THR A 62 10.34 6.86 5.33
CA THR A 62 11.71 6.70 5.89
C THR A 62 12.76 7.47 5.09
N GLY A 63 12.46 7.93 3.87
CA GLY A 63 13.34 8.81 3.09
C GLY A 63 13.63 10.18 3.72
N GLY A 64 13.18 10.45 4.94
CA GLY A 64 13.41 11.68 5.71
C GLY A 64 14.43 11.60 6.84
N THR A 65 15.13 10.49 7.06
CA THR A 65 16.25 10.46 8.04
C THR A 65 17.57 10.36 7.29
N ILE A 66 18.10 11.54 6.98
CA ILE A 66 19.49 11.75 6.58
C ILE A 66 20.29 11.66 7.89
N GLU A 67 21.22 10.70 7.98
CA GLU A 67 22.30 10.72 8.98
C GLU A 67 23.27 11.88 8.71
#